data_AF-A0A7R9WJW2-F1
#
_entry.id   AF-A0A7R9WJW2-F1
#
_cell.length_a   1.000
_cell.length_b   1.000
_cell.length_c   1.000
_cell.angle_alpha   90.00
_cell.angle_beta   90.00
_cell.angle_gamma   90.00
#
_symmetry.space_group_name_H-M   'P 1'
#
loop_
_entity.id
_entity.type
_entity.pdbx_description
1 polymer ?
#
loop_
_entity_poly.entity_id
_entity_poly.type
_entity_poly.pdbx_seq_one_letter_code
_entity_poly.pdbx_strand_id
1 'polypeptide(L)'
;KPGLHVNRCADFARGYVCKKFKIPAHERIDTGLSFGFNPLEETVVMCPTISGHSGGPCVNSVGSVIGILSRADPADRQRCYLVPASELKKLLKKAKAKCTMSPLDLYYRT
;
A
#
# COMPACT_ATOMS: atom_id res chain seq x y z
N LYS A 1 -25.46 -2.00 -13.28
CA LYS A 1 -25.96 -0.60 -13.22
C LYS A 1 -24.94 0.25 -12.47
N PRO A 2 -24.34 1.26 -13.11
CA PRO A 2 -23.52 2.25 -12.40
C PRO A 2 -24.39 3.00 -11.38
N GLY A 3 -23.88 3.27 -10.18
CA GLY A 3 -24.57 4.12 -9.19
C GLY A 3 -25.64 3.45 -8.32
N LEU A 4 -25.71 2.11 -8.27
CA LEU A 4 -26.57 1.46 -7.27
C LEU A 4 -26.01 1.76 -5.87
N HIS A 5 -26.82 2.33 -4.99
CA HIS A 5 -26.42 2.56 -3.60
C HIS A 5 -26.18 1.20 -2.92
N VAL A 6 -24.94 0.92 -2.56
CA VAL A 6 -24.57 -0.29 -1.84
C VAL A 6 -24.37 0.11 -0.38
N ASN A 7 -25.16 -0.48 0.51
CA ASN A 7 -25.09 -0.19 1.95
C ASN A 7 -23.82 -0.82 2.55
N ARG A 8 -22.67 -0.20 2.30
CA ARG A 8 -21.35 -0.64 2.81
C ARG A 8 -20.91 0.32 3.91
N CYS A 9 -20.53 -0.24 5.05
CA CYS A 9 -19.81 0.50 6.09
C CYS A 9 -18.31 0.29 5.92
N ALA A 10 -17.52 1.32 6.27
CA ALA A 10 -16.09 1.15 6.38
C ALA A 10 -15.78 0.25 7.57
N ASP A 11 -15.06 -0.84 7.33
CA ASP A 11 -14.48 -1.66 8.38
C ASP A 11 -13.18 -1.02 8.86
N PHE A 12 -12.90 -1.08 10.16
CA PHE A 12 -11.68 -0.53 10.73
C PHE A 12 -11.06 -1.49 11.75
N ALA A 13 -9.74 -1.63 11.66
CA ALA A 13 -8.93 -2.34 12.63
C ALA A 13 -7.91 -1.37 13.22
N ARG A 14 -7.72 -1.42 14.53
CA ARG A 14 -6.76 -0.58 15.25
C ARG A 14 -5.55 -1.42 15.66
N GLY A 15 -4.39 -0.81 15.55
CA GLY A 15 -3.12 -1.44 15.86
C GLY A 15 -2.02 -0.43 16.12
N TYR A 16 -0.78 -0.89 16.06
CA TYR A 16 0.40 -0.04 16.24
C TYR A 16 1.54 -0.45 15.33
N VAL A 17 2.38 0.52 14.95
CA VAL A 17 3.60 0.28 14.18
C VAL A 17 4.63 -0.36 15.09
N CYS A 18 5.16 -1.51 14.69
CA CYS A 18 6.18 -2.22 15.45
C CYS A 18 7.58 -1.96 14.92
N LYS A 19 7.72 -1.89 13.60
CA LYS A 19 9.02 -1.72 12.96
C LYS A 19 8.89 -1.05 11.61
N LYS A 20 9.91 -0.26 11.25
CA LYS A 20 10.10 0.25 9.90
C LYS A 20 11.39 -0.34 9.37
N PHE A 21 11.28 -1.05 8.26
CA PHE A 21 12.42 -1.58 7.52
C PHE A 21 12.74 -0.63 6.37
N LYS A 22 14.03 -0.38 6.18
CA LYS A 22 14.55 0.41 5.08
C LYS A 22 15.88 -0.19 4.66
N ILE A 23 15.97 -0.60 3.40
CA ILE A 23 17.22 -1.11 2.83
C ILE A 23 18.17 0.09 2.65
N PRO A 24 19.37 0.06 3.27
CA PRO A 24 20.40 1.07 3.07
C PRO A 24 20.75 1.24 1.59
N ALA A 25 21.06 2.45 1.15
CA ALA A 25 21.28 2.73 -0.27
C ALA A 25 22.40 1.90 -0.91
N HIS A 26 23.43 1.53 -0.13
CA HIS A 26 24.57 0.75 -0.58
C HIS A 26 24.27 -0.77 -0.69
N GLU A 27 23.20 -1.24 -0.04
CA GLU A 27 22.73 -2.63 -0.11
C GLU A 27 21.65 -2.82 -1.18
N ARG A 28 21.31 -1.75 -1.93
CA ARG A 28 20.40 -1.84 -3.06
C ARG A 28 21.12 -2.51 -4.20
N ILE A 29 21.07 -3.84 -4.21
CA ILE A 29 21.57 -4.63 -5.31
C ILE A 29 20.57 -4.47 -6.47
N ASP A 30 20.91 -3.61 -7.43
CA ASP A 30 20.27 -3.56 -8.76
C ASP A 30 20.76 -4.78 -9.57
N THR A 31 20.46 -5.98 -9.10
CA THR A 31 20.60 -7.16 -9.94
C THR A 31 19.47 -7.08 -10.95
N GLY A 32 19.76 -6.62 -12.16
CA GLY A 32 18.86 -6.67 -13.33
C GLY A 32 18.42 -8.10 -13.73
N LEU A 33 18.52 -9.06 -12.81
CA LEU A 33 18.25 -10.49 -12.91
C LEU A 33 17.13 -10.95 -11.94
N SER A 34 16.68 -10.11 -11.00
CA SER A 34 15.52 -10.43 -10.16
C SER A 34 14.23 -10.07 -10.89
N PHE A 35 13.55 -11.07 -11.46
CA PHE A 35 12.18 -10.93 -11.97
C PHE A 35 11.14 -10.59 -10.86
N GLY A 36 11.56 -10.47 -9.60
CA GLY A 36 10.72 -10.09 -8.47
C GLY A 36 10.95 -8.65 -8.00
N PHE A 37 9.85 -7.92 -7.78
CA PHE A 37 9.85 -6.63 -7.07
C PHE A 37 10.15 -6.86 -5.58
N ASN A 38 11.25 -6.29 -5.07
CA ASN A 38 11.57 -6.27 -3.65
C ASN A 38 11.31 -4.87 -3.08
N PRO A 39 10.43 -4.72 -2.07
CA PRO A 39 10.17 -3.41 -1.48
C PRO A 39 11.41 -2.85 -0.77
N LEU A 40 11.79 -1.61 -1.10
CA LEU A 40 12.95 -0.93 -0.50
C LEU A 40 12.70 -0.43 0.93
N GLU A 41 11.43 -0.24 1.26
CA GLU A 41 10.97 0.12 2.60
C GLU A 41 9.67 -0.66 2.88
N GLU A 42 9.50 -1.12 4.13
CA GLU A 42 8.31 -1.83 4.58
C GLU A 42 7.99 -1.40 6.02
N THR A 43 6.72 -1.21 6.36
CA THR A 43 6.30 -0.93 7.74
C THR A 43 5.54 -2.12 8.30
N VAL A 44 6.03 -2.68 9.40
CA VAL A 44 5.34 -3.75 10.13
C VAL A 44 4.39 -3.14 11.14
N VAL A 45 3.16 -3.62 11.12
CA VAL A 45 2.10 -3.19 12.03
C VAL A 45 1.52 -4.43 12.70
N MET A 46 1.27 -4.33 14.00
CA MET A 46 0.43 -5.30 14.70
C MET A 46 -0.99 -4.75 14.69
N CYS A 47 -1.78 -5.26 13.76
CA CYS A 47 -3.17 -4.93 13.52
C CYS A 47 -3.85 -6.18 12.95
N PRO A 48 -4.94 -6.69 13.57
CA PRO A 48 -5.66 -7.84 13.03
C PRO A 48 -6.20 -7.48 11.65
N THR A 49 -5.96 -8.36 10.67
CA THR A 49 -6.42 -8.19 9.30
C THR A 49 -7.21 -9.40 8.85
N ILE A 50 -8.20 -9.18 7.97
CA ILE A 50 -8.97 -10.24 7.33
C ILE A 50 -8.80 -10.19 5.81
N SER A 51 -9.24 -11.25 5.13
CA SER A 51 -9.32 -11.24 3.67
C SER A 51 -10.17 -10.05 3.20
N GLY A 52 -9.66 -9.32 2.21
CA GLY A 52 -10.30 -8.10 1.69
C GLY A 52 -9.79 -6.79 2.27
N HIS A 53 -8.96 -6.79 3.32
CA HIS A 53 -8.32 -5.56 3.81
C HIS A 53 -7.16 -5.07 2.93
N SER A 54 -6.60 -5.93 2.07
CA SER A 54 -5.50 -5.57 1.17
C SER A 54 -5.87 -4.35 0.29
N GLY A 55 -4.93 -3.42 0.13
CA GLY A 55 -5.15 -2.15 -0.55
C GLY A 55 -5.78 -1.06 0.34
N GLY A 56 -6.21 -1.40 1.56
CA GLY A 56 -6.75 -0.45 2.52
C GLY A 56 -5.70 0.55 3.03
N PRO A 57 -6.07 1.83 3.26
CA PRO A 57 -5.16 2.82 3.81
C PRO A 57 -4.95 2.59 5.32
N CYS A 58 -3.70 2.69 5.76
CA CYS A 58 -3.38 2.79 7.18
C CYS A 58 -3.21 4.26 7.55
N VAL A 59 -3.97 4.74 8.53
CA VAL A 59 -3.97 6.12 9.00
C VAL A 59 -3.45 6.22 10.42
N ASN A 60 -2.68 7.28 10.70
CA ASN A 60 -2.24 7.58 12.06
C ASN A 60 -3.30 8.39 12.84
N SER A 61 -3.01 8.72 14.11
CA SER A 61 -3.93 9.44 15.00
C SER A 61 -4.31 10.85 14.54
N VAL A 62 -3.54 11.45 13.62
CA VAL A 62 -3.84 12.77 13.04
C VAL A 62 -4.56 12.67 11.69
N GLY A 63 -5.01 11.47 11.31
CA GLY A 63 -5.73 11.23 10.05
C GLY A 63 -4.84 11.19 8.80
N SER A 64 -3.52 11.15 8.95
CA SER A 64 -2.59 11.06 7.82
C SER A 64 -2.35 9.61 7.40
N VAL A 65 -2.40 9.34 6.10
CA VAL A 65 -2.05 8.02 5.54
C VAL A 65 -0.56 7.77 5.67
N ILE A 66 -0.20 6.71 6.38
CA ILE A 66 1.20 6.30 6.60
C ILE A 66 1.64 5.18 5.66
N GLY A 67 0.70 4.44 5.07
CA GLY A 67 0.96 3.39 4.10
C GLY A 67 -0.31 2.72 3.61
N ILE A 68 -0.15 1.78 2.69
CA ILE A 68 -1.22 0.91 2.19
C ILE A 68 -0.91 -0.52 2.62
N LEU A 69 -1.92 -1.21 3.15
CA LEU A 69 -1.79 -2.62 3.53
C LEU A 69 -1.52 -3.48 2.29
N SER A 70 -0.37 -4.16 2.29
CA SER A 70 0.03 -5.00 1.15
C SER A 70 -0.15 -6.49 1.41
N ARG A 71 0.14 -6.94 2.63
CA ARG A 71 0.06 -8.37 3.00
C ARG A 71 -0.12 -8.57 4.50
N ALA A 72 -0.74 -9.69 4.86
CA ALA A 72 -0.77 -10.24 6.21
C ALA A 72 0.37 -11.24 6.39
N ASP A 73 0.83 -11.46 7.63
CA ASP A 73 1.77 -12.51 7.95
C ASP A 73 1.03 -13.87 8.02
N PRO A 74 1.46 -14.91 7.29
CA PRO A 74 0.84 -16.22 7.36
C PRO A 74 1.05 -16.93 8.72
N ALA A 75 2.11 -16.58 9.45
CA ALA A 75 2.45 -17.16 10.74
C ALA A 75 1.84 -16.40 11.94
N ASP A 76 1.47 -15.13 11.76
CA ASP A 76 0.94 -14.27 12.82
C ASP A 76 -0.26 -13.45 12.31
N ARG A 77 -1.47 -13.83 12.72
CA ARG A 77 -2.72 -13.21 12.26
C ARG A 77 -2.86 -11.73 12.66
N GLN A 78 -2.07 -11.26 13.62
CA GLN A 78 -2.05 -9.85 14.01
C GLN A 78 -0.96 -9.06 13.29
N ARG A 79 0.02 -9.71 12.67
CA ARG A 79 1.09 -9.01 11.99
C ARG A 79 0.73 -8.78 10.54
N CYS A 80 0.92 -7.54 10.11
CA CYS A 80 0.72 -7.17 8.72
C CYS A 80 1.75 -6.14 8.28
N TYR A 81 1.83 -5.96 6.97
CA TYR A 81 2.88 -5.19 6.34
C TYR A 81 2.28 -4.13 5.44
N LEU A 82 2.78 -2.90 5.58
CA LEU A 82 2.39 -1.77 4.77
C LEU A 82 3.51 -1.41 3.79
N VAL A 83 3.12 -1.06 2.57
CA VAL A 83 3.95 -0.25 1.69
C VAL A 83 3.91 1.20 2.20
N PRO A 84 5.05 1.80 2.57
CA PRO A 84 5.08 3.16 3.09
C PRO A 84 4.55 4.18 2.08
N ALA A 85 3.78 5.17 2.54
CA ALA A 85 3.25 6.23 1.69
C ALA A 85 4.35 7.04 0.98
N SER A 86 5.54 7.15 1.59
CA SER A 86 6.74 7.78 1.02
C SER A 86 7.18 7.12 -0.29
N GLU A 87 7.20 5.79 -0.33
CA GLU A 87 7.58 5.02 -1.53
C GLU A 87 6.49 5.10 -2.60
N LEU A 88 5.23 4.93 -2.20
CA LEU A 88 4.11 5.01 -3.12
C LEU A 88 4.03 6.39 -3.81
N LYS A 89 4.28 7.48 -3.07
CA LYS A 89 4.29 8.84 -3.62
C LYS A 89 5.36 9.02 -4.70
N LYS A 90 6.53 8.40 -4.55
CA LYS A 90 7.60 8.43 -5.57
C LYS A 90 7.17 7.68 -6.83
N LEU A 91 6.59 6.50 -6.67
CA LEU A 91 6.09 5.68 -7.78
C LEU A 91 4.98 6.42 -8.54
N LEU A 92 4.00 6.98 -7.82
CA LEU A 92 2.92 7.75 -8.40
C LEU A 92 3.43 8.97 -9.17
N LYS A 93 4.44 9.70 -8.65
CA LYS A 93 5.04 10.82 -9.36
C LYS A 93 5.67 10.38 -10.70
N LYS A 94 6.44 9.28 -10.69
CA LYS A 94 7.05 8.71 -11.90
C LYS A 94 6.00 8.23 -12.91
N ALA A 95 4.96 7.53 -12.42
CA ALA A 95 3.89 7.01 -13.27
C ALA A 95 3.09 8.16 -13.92
N LYS A 96 2.71 9.18 -13.14
CA LYS A 96 2.01 10.36 -13.66
C LYS A 96 2.79 11.10 -14.74
N ALA A 97 4.11 11.22 -14.60
CA ALA A 97 4.96 11.84 -15.62
C ALA A 97 4.98 11.06 -16.96
N LYS A 98 4.67 9.76 -16.93
CA LYS A 98 4.57 8.89 -18.12
C LYS A 98 3.14 8.74 -18.62
N CYS A 99 2.15 9.19 -17.86
CA CYS A 99 0.75 9.03 -18.20
C CYS A 99 0.35 10.16 -19.14
N THR A 100 0.05 9.83 -20.38
CA THR A 100 -0.40 10.78 -21.41
C THR A 100 -1.90 11.00 -21.39
N MET A 101 -2.64 10.14 -20.68
CA MET A 101 -4.09 10.18 -20.57
C MET A 101 -4.52 10.73 -19.22
N SER A 102 -5.56 11.56 -19.21
CA SER A 102 -6.19 11.98 -17.96
C SER A 102 -6.99 10.83 -17.35
N PRO A 103 -7.29 10.87 -16.04
CA PRO A 103 -8.18 9.90 -15.40
C PRO A 103 -9.57 9.82 -16.07
N LEU A 104 -10.06 10.93 -16.61
CA LEU A 104 -11.31 11.00 -17.36
C LEU A 104 -11.21 10.23 -18.69
N ASP A 105 -10.10 10.37 -19.41
CA ASP A 105 -9.89 9.66 -20.67
C ASP A 105 -9.82 8.13 -20.49
N LEU A 106 -9.35 7.68 -19.32
CA LEU A 106 -9.37 6.27 -18.94
C LEU A 106 -10.79 5.77 -18.62
N TYR A 107 -11.58 6.58 -17.92
CA TYR A 107 -12.94 6.24 -17.51
C TYR A 107 -13.90 6.08 -18.71
N TYR A 108 -13.76 6.93 -19.74
CA TYR A 108 -14.61 6.87 -20.94
C TYR A 108 -14.15 5.84 -21.99
N ARG A 109 -13.10 5.06 -21.72
CA ARG A 109 -12.62 3.98 -22.60
C ARG A 109 -13.23 2.60 -22.30
N THR A 110 -13.85 2.43 -21.14
CA THR A 110 -14.48 1.18 -20.67
C THR A 110 -15.99 1.26 -20.73
#